data_AF-A0A4D4LVW6-F1
#
_entry.id   AF-A0A4D4LVW6-F1
#
_cell.length_a   1.000
_cell.length_b   1.000
_cell.length_c   1.000
_cell.angle_alpha   90.00
_cell.angle_beta   90.00
_cell.angle_gamma   90.00
#
_symmetry.space_group_name_H-M   'P 1'
#
loop_
_entity.id
_entity.type
_entity.pdbx_description
1 polymer ?
#
loop_
_entity_poly.entity_id
_entity_poly.type
_entity_poly.pdbx_seq_one_letter_code
_entity_poly.pdbx_strand_id
1 'polypeptide(L)'
;MAYNATFDLTLLSAELRRYGLPSLRERLDGRDPAPVIDPYTIDRWVDRYRRGKRNLEAVCTEYGVPLDAAHDATADALAAARLAAAIAHRHPKIAALGPAELHRRQIEWYAAWAADFQSFLRRKGDTAAVVDGTWPLREPADETV
;
A
#
# COMPACT_ATOMS: atom_id res chain seq x y z
N MET A 1 -6.43 -6.82 2.88
CA MET A 1 -5.77 -6.76 1.56
C MET A 1 -6.12 -5.43 0.94
N ALA A 2 -5.17 -4.76 0.28
CA ALA A 2 -5.42 -3.56 -0.52
C ALA A 2 -4.32 -3.45 -1.59
N TYR A 3 -4.49 -2.64 -2.63
CA TYR A 3 -3.44 -2.37 -3.61
C TYR A 3 -3.22 -0.86 -3.65
N ASN A 4 -2.09 -0.39 -3.09
CA ASN A 4 -1.88 1.00 -2.67
C ASN A 4 -2.70 1.37 -1.41
N ALA A 5 -2.46 0.63 -0.31
CA ALA A 5 -3.27 0.70 0.92
C ALA A 5 -3.38 2.11 1.53
N THR A 6 -2.34 2.93 1.38
CA THR A 6 -2.35 4.33 1.83
C THR A 6 -3.53 5.10 1.25
N PHE A 7 -3.91 4.84 0.01
CA PHE A 7 -5.05 5.52 -0.60
C PHE A 7 -6.37 5.03 0.02
N ASP A 8 -6.63 3.73 -0.01
CA ASP A 8 -7.91 3.15 0.41
C ASP A 8 -8.22 3.43 1.88
N LEU A 9 -7.25 3.24 2.77
CA LEU A 9 -7.47 3.43 4.21
C LEU A 9 -7.61 4.91 4.57
N THR A 10 -6.84 5.79 3.93
CA THR A 10 -6.96 7.24 4.15
C THR A 10 -8.30 7.76 3.66
N LEU A 11 -8.74 7.33 2.47
CA LEU A 11 -10.07 7.68 1.94
C LEU A 11 -11.18 7.18 2.87
N LEU A 12 -11.08 5.92 3.32
CA LEU A 12 -12.05 5.35 4.25
C LEU A 12 -12.07 6.10 5.59
N SER A 13 -10.91 6.45 6.16
CA SER A 13 -10.83 7.23 7.40
C SER A 13 -11.48 8.62 7.22
N ALA A 14 -11.18 9.30 6.11
CA ALA A 14 -11.77 10.59 5.80
C ALA A 14 -13.30 10.53 5.63
N GLU A 15 -13.83 9.51 4.93
CA GLU A 15 -15.27 9.35 4.75
C GLU A 15 -15.98 8.94 6.04
N LEU A 16 -15.37 8.08 6.88
CA LEU A 16 -15.90 7.80 8.22
C LEU A 16 -16.04 9.08 9.04
N ARG A 17 -15.01 9.94 9.05
CA ARG A 17 -15.05 11.24 9.72
C ARG A 17 -16.12 12.15 9.13
N ARG A 18 -16.19 12.26 7.79
CA ARG A 18 -17.16 13.10 7.08
C ARG A 18 -18.62 12.76 7.46
N TYR A 19 -18.90 11.49 7.69
CA TYR A 19 -20.22 11.01 8.08
C TYR A 19 -20.41 10.87 9.60
N GLY A 20 -19.45 11.32 10.42
CA GLY A 20 -19.54 11.23 11.89
C GLY A 20 -19.61 9.78 12.40
N LEU A 21 -19.06 8.83 11.65
CA LEU A 21 -19.04 7.42 12.00
C LEU A 21 -17.78 7.09 12.83
N PRO A 22 -17.81 6.00 13.64
CA PRO A 22 -16.62 5.54 14.33
C PRO A 22 -15.46 5.30 13.37
N SER A 23 -14.29 5.81 13.74
CA SER A 23 -13.01 5.63 13.06
C SER A 23 -12.63 4.16 12.94
N LEU A 24 -11.64 3.87 12.08
CA LEU A 24 -11.11 2.51 11.95
C LEU A 24 -10.58 1.97 13.29
N ARG A 25 -9.91 2.80 14.08
CA ARG A 25 -9.40 2.41 15.40
C ARG A 25 -10.51 2.10 16.38
N GLU A 26 -11.55 2.93 16.45
CA GLU A 26 -12.70 2.68 17.32
C GLU A 26 -13.41 1.38 16.96
N ARG A 27 -13.52 1.07 15.66
CA ARG A 27 -14.07 -0.20 15.16
C ARG A 27 -13.19 -1.42 15.45
N LEU A 28 -11.93 -1.22 15.84
CA LEU A 28 -10.93 -2.25 16.11
C LEU A 28 -10.47 -2.26 17.58
N ASP A 29 -11.33 -1.81 18.50
CA ASP A 29 -11.06 -1.74 19.94
C ASP A 29 -9.82 -0.89 20.28
N GLY A 30 -9.64 0.22 19.56
CA GLY A 30 -8.53 1.17 19.73
C GLY A 30 -7.23 0.79 19.01
N ARG A 31 -7.20 -0.37 18.32
CA ARG A 31 -6.02 -0.86 17.59
C ARG A 31 -5.92 -0.25 16.19
N ASP A 32 -4.69 -0.10 15.71
CA ASP A 32 -4.45 0.32 14.33
C ASP A 32 -4.90 -0.76 13.33
N PRO A 33 -5.32 -0.38 12.10
CA PRO A 33 -5.72 -1.33 11.07
C PRO A 33 -4.53 -2.16 10.60
N ALA A 34 -4.35 -3.33 11.21
CA ALA A 34 -3.28 -4.28 10.93
C ALA A 34 -3.74 -5.74 11.18
N PRO A 35 -3.17 -6.73 10.47
CA PRO A 35 -2.19 -6.58 9.40
C PRO A 35 -2.81 -6.18 8.05
N VAL A 36 -2.12 -5.29 7.34
CA VAL A 36 -2.39 -4.93 5.95
C VAL A 36 -1.32 -5.56 5.05
N ILE A 37 -1.77 -6.21 3.98
CA ILE A 37 -0.91 -6.76 2.92
C ILE A 37 -1.24 -6.02 1.63
N ASP A 38 -0.21 -5.41 1.05
CA ASP A 38 -0.26 -4.52 -0.10
C ASP A 38 0.76 -4.97 -1.17
N PRO A 39 0.33 -5.70 -2.20
CA PRO A 39 1.20 -6.19 -3.26
C PRO A 39 1.97 -5.09 -3.97
N TYR A 40 1.45 -3.85 -4.03
CA TYR A 40 2.14 -2.73 -4.64
C TYR A 40 3.44 -2.40 -3.89
N THR A 41 3.36 -2.32 -2.56
CA THR A 41 4.50 -2.04 -1.69
C THR A 41 5.51 -3.19 -1.72
N ILE A 42 5.02 -4.44 -1.72
CA ILE A 42 5.88 -5.64 -1.79
C ILE A 42 6.61 -5.70 -3.14
N ASP A 43 5.90 -5.59 -4.26
CA ASP A 43 6.47 -5.58 -5.61
C ASP A 43 7.55 -4.50 -5.77
N ARG A 44 7.36 -3.34 -5.13
CA ARG A 44 8.33 -2.23 -5.19
C ARG A 44 9.59 -2.52 -4.41
N TRP A 45 9.47 -3.25 -3.32
CA TRP A 45 10.63 -3.67 -2.55
C TRP A 45 11.43 -4.76 -3.27
N VAL A 46 10.75 -5.82 -3.73
CA VAL A 46 11.42 -6.99 -4.30
C VAL A 46 12.04 -6.74 -5.67
N ASP A 47 11.48 -5.80 -6.45
CA ASP A 47 12.02 -5.41 -7.76
C ASP A 47 12.11 -3.90 -7.92
N ARG A 48 12.89 -3.26 -7.05
CA ARG A 48 13.04 -1.80 -6.96
C ARG A 48 13.32 -1.08 -8.28
N TYR A 49 14.01 -1.72 -9.22
CA TYR A 49 14.44 -1.11 -10.49
C TYR A 49 13.62 -1.54 -11.71
N ARG A 50 12.51 -2.28 -11.51
CA ARG A 50 11.60 -2.67 -12.60
C ARG A 50 11.15 -1.46 -13.40
N ARG A 51 11.36 -1.52 -14.71
CA ARG A 51 10.86 -0.50 -15.65
C ARG A 51 9.36 -0.70 -15.88
N GLY A 52 8.66 0.39 -16.19
CA GLY A 52 7.25 0.36 -16.56
C GLY A 52 6.29 0.73 -15.43
N LYS A 53 4.99 0.62 -15.73
CA LYS A 53 3.92 0.98 -14.80
C LYS A 53 3.80 -0.07 -13.69
N ARG A 54 3.29 0.40 -12.54
CA ARG A 54 2.97 -0.42 -11.36
C ARG A 54 1.49 -0.23 -10.97
N ASN A 55 0.62 0.01 -11.93
CA ASN A 55 -0.82 -0.12 -11.67
C ASN A 55 -1.17 -1.61 -11.60
N LEU A 56 -2.30 -1.95 -10.97
CA LEU A 56 -2.69 -3.34 -10.70
C LEU A 56 -2.61 -4.23 -11.95
N GLU A 57 -3.19 -3.77 -13.06
CA GLU A 57 -3.16 -4.46 -14.35
C GLU A 57 -1.74 -4.80 -14.84
N ALA A 58 -0.80 -3.86 -14.79
CA ALA A 58 0.57 -4.10 -15.23
C ALA A 58 1.31 -5.09 -14.33
N VAL A 59 1.03 -5.07 -13.02
CA VAL A 59 1.67 -6.00 -12.09
C VAL A 59 1.00 -7.38 -12.16
N CYS A 60 -0.31 -7.46 -12.33
CA CYS A 60 -0.99 -8.72 -12.64
C CYS A 60 -0.41 -9.37 -13.90
N THR A 61 -0.20 -8.59 -14.97
CA THR A 61 0.46 -9.07 -16.20
C THR A 61 1.88 -9.59 -15.91
N GLU A 62 2.70 -8.84 -15.16
CA GLU A 62 4.07 -9.22 -14.78
C GLU A 62 4.14 -10.54 -13.99
N TYR A 63 3.15 -10.79 -13.14
CA TYR A 63 3.11 -12.00 -12.30
C TYR A 63 2.24 -13.12 -12.88
N GLY A 64 1.64 -12.93 -14.06
CA GLY A 64 0.77 -13.92 -14.69
C GLY A 64 -0.55 -14.14 -13.96
N VAL A 65 -1.06 -13.13 -13.25
CA VAL A 65 -2.33 -13.17 -12.52
C VAL A 65 -3.45 -12.65 -13.42
N PRO A 66 -4.56 -13.40 -13.60
CA PRO A 66 -5.69 -12.94 -14.40
C PRO A 66 -6.43 -11.80 -13.71
N LEU A 67 -6.79 -10.79 -14.51
CA LEU A 67 -7.62 -9.65 -14.14
C LEU A 67 -8.70 -9.47 -15.21
N ASP A 68 -9.82 -10.18 -15.05
CA ASP A 68 -10.84 -10.34 -16.11
C ASP A 68 -11.77 -9.12 -16.24
N ALA A 69 -11.96 -8.36 -15.16
CA ALA A 69 -12.81 -7.17 -15.11
C ALA A 69 -12.13 -6.06 -14.29
N ALA A 70 -11.10 -5.43 -14.88
CA ALA A 70 -10.46 -4.28 -14.26
C ALA A 70 -11.50 -3.19 -13.93
N HIS A 71 -11.35 -2.54 -12.77
CA HIS A 71 -12.26 -1.49 -12.25
C HIS A 71 -13.55 -2.00 -11.58
N ASP A 72 -13.70 -3.31 -11.36
CA ASP A 72 -14.63 -3.84 -10.36
C ASP A 72 -13.90 -4.05 -9.02
N ALA A 73 -14.42 -3.45 -7.94
CA ALA A 73 -13.74 -3.47 -6.64
C ALA A 73 -13.53 -4.89 -6.09
N THR A 74 -14.45 -5.81 -6.36
CA THR A 74 -14.35 -7.21 -5.90
C THR A 74 -13.29 -7.95 -6.70
N ALA A 75 -13.29 -7.76 -8.03
CA ALA A 75 -12.28 -8.33 -8.92
C ALA A 75 -10.87 -7.80 -8.59
N ASP A 76 -10.73 -6.50 -8.36
CA ASP A 76 -9.46 -5.86 -8.03
C ASP A 76 -8.92 -6.35 -6.67
N ALA A 77 -9.78 -6.48 -5.66
CA ALA A 77 -9.39 -7.03 -4.36
C ALA A 77 -8.95 -8.50 -4.44
N LEU A 78 -9.65 -9.32 -5.23
CA LEU A 78 -9.27 -10.70 -5.47
C LEU A 78 -7.95 -10.81 -6.25
N ALA A 79 -7.77 -9.97 -7.28
CA ALA A 79 -6.54 -9.89 -8.04
C ALA A 79 -5.36 -9.46 -7.17
N ALA A 80 -5.53 -8.48 -6.26
CA ALA A 80 -4.52 -8.10 -5.29
C ALA A 80 -4.14 -9.26 -4.35
N ALA A 81 -5.11 -10.05 -3.88
CA ALA A 81 -4.84 -11.23 -3.07
C ALA A 81 -4.06 -12.32 -3.84
N ARG A 82 -4.48 -12.62 -5.08
CA ARG A 82 -3.76 -13.55 -5.96
C ARG A 82 -2.35 -13.06 -6.28
N LEU A 83 -2.19 -11.75 -6.48
CA LEU A 83 -0.91 -11.12 -6.74
C LEU A 83 0.04 -11.23 -5.54
N ALA A 84 -0.44 -11.01 -4.31
CA ALA A 84 0.39 -11.24 -3.12
C ALA A 84 0.93 -12.69 -3.07
N ALA A 85 0.08 -13.67 -3.40
CA ALA A 85 0.48 -15.08 -3.45
C ALA A 85 1.50 -15.35 -4.56
N ALA A 86 1.30 -14.77 -5.75
CA ALA A 86 2.24 -14.90 -6.87
C ALA A 86 3.61 -14.28 -6.56
N ILE A 87 3.63 -13.11 -5.91
CA ILE A 87 4.87 -12.48 -5.41
C ILE A 87 5.57 -13.40 -4.40
N ALA A 88 4.83 -13.93 -3.42
CA ALA A 88 5.40 -14.82 -2.41
C ALA A 88 5.99 -16.10 -3.03
N HIS A 89 5.32 -16.68 -4.03
CA HIS A 89 5.82 -17.85 -4.75
C HIS A 89 7.13 -17.56 -5.50
N ARG A 90 7.22 -16.40 -6.16
CA ARG A 90 8.43 -15.97 -6.90
C ARG A 90 9.58 -15.55 -5.96
N HIS A 91 9.27 -15.05 -4.77
CA HIS A 91 10.24 -14.51 -3.82
C HIS A 91 10.15 -15.23 -2.46
N PRO A 92 10.91 -16.33 -2.24
CA PRO A 92 10.85 -17.13 -1.01
C PRO A 92 11.08 -16.34 0.29
N LYS A 93 11.87 -15.27 0.23
CA LYS A 93 12.10 -14.37 1.38
C LYS A 93 10.81 -13.66 1.84
N ILE A 94 9.89 -13.37 0.92
CA ILE A 94 8.57 -12.81 1.25
C ILE A 94 7.67 -13.90 1.83
N ALA A 95 7.66 -15.09 1.23
CA ALA A 95 6.87 -16.23 1.72
C ALA A 95 7.26 -16.68 3.14
N ALA A 96 8.51 -16.47 3.54
CA ALA A 96 9.00 -16.79 4.88
C ALA A 96 8.46 -15.86 5.98
N LEU A 97 7.85 -14.72 5.62
CA LEU A 97 7.33 -13.75 6.58
C LEU A 97 5.86 -14.05 6.91
N GLY A 98 5.54 -14.15 8.21
CA GLY A 98 4.15 -14.19 8.65
C GLY A 98 3.43 -12.85 8.41
N PRO A 99 2.09 -12.81 8.38
CA PRO A 99 1.33 -11.59 8.02
C PRO A 99 1.67 -10.35 8.86
N ALA A 100 1.86 -10.52 10.17
CA ALA A 100 2.21 -9.42 11.06
C ALA A 100 3.63 -8.87 10.81
N GLU A 101 4.60 -9.74 10.54
CA GLU A 101 5.96 -9.34 10.18
C GLU A 101 5.97 -8.68 8.80
N LEU A 102 5.28 -9.26 7.81
CA LEU A 102 5.17 -8.70 6.47
C LEU A 102 4.51 -7.30 6.51
N HIS A 103 3.50 -7.09 7.35
CA HIS A 103 2.94 -5.77 7.59
C HIS A 103 3.99 -4.78 8.13
N ARG A 104 4.73 -5.15 9.19
CA ARG A 104 5.79 -4.29 9.75
C ARG A 104 6.88 -3.97 8.73
N ARG A 105 7.27 -4.94 7.90
CA ARG A 105 8.25 -4.74 6.83
C ARG A 105 7.75 -3.79 5.76
N GLN A 106 6.47 -3.85 5.39
CA GLN A 106 5.90 -2.91 4.42
C GLN A 106 5.95 -1.46 4.92
N ILE A 107 5.78 -1.21 6.23
CA ILE A 107 5.98 0.12 6.82
C ILE A 107 7.42 0.60 6.57
N GLU A 108 8.42 -0.22 6.89
CA GLU A 108 9.84 0.09 6.67
C GLU A 108 10.15 0.35 5.19
N TRP A 109 9.66 -0.52 4.30
CA TRP A 109 9.92 -0.45 2.86
C TRP A 109 9.26 0.78 2.22
N TYR A 110 8.04 1.12 2.63
CA TYR A 110 7.34 2.30 2.14
C TYR A 110 8.06 3.58 2.57
N ALA A 111 8.46 3.67 3.85
CA ALA A 111 9.21 4.81 4.36
C ALA A 111 10.56 4.99 3.65
N ALA A 112 11.30 3.89 3.41
CA ALA A 112 12.56 3.91 2.67
C ALA A 112 12.36 4.41 1.22
N TRP A 113 11.34 3.91 0.53
CA TRP A 113 11.00 4.39 -0.80
C TRP A 113 10.65 5.88 -0.80
N ALA A 114 9.83 6.34 0.14
CA ALA A 114 9.42 7.74 0.23
C ALA A 114 10.64 8.67 0.41
N ALA A 115 11.57 8.29 1.30
CA ALA A 115 12.81 9.04 1.53
C ALA A 115 13.70 9.10 0.28
N ASP A 116 13.85 7.97 -0.42
CA ASP A 116 14.63 7.89 -1.66
C ASP A 116 13.99 8.72 -2.78
N PHE A 117 12.66 8.68 -2.90
CA PHE A 117 11.92 9.46 -3.89
C PHE A 117 11.99 10.96 -3.60
N GLN A 118 11.84 11.36 -2.34
CA GLN A 118 12.05 12.74 -1.91
C GLN A 118 13.45 13.24 -2.26
N SER A 119 14.48 12.44 -1.98
CA SER A 119 15.87 12.77 -2.29
C SER A 119 16.09 12.89 -3.80
N PHE A 120 15.43 12.06 -4.60
CA PHE A 120 15.43 12.16 -6.05
C PHE A 120 14.77 13.46 -6.54
N LEU A 121 13.58 13.83 -6.03
CA LEU A 121 12.89 15.07 -6.40
C LEU A 121 13.73 16.32 -6.10
N ARG A 122 14.37 16.36 -4.93
CA ARG A 122 15.28 17.44 -4.54
C ARG A 122 16.47 17.57 -5.49
N ARG A 123 17.08 16.46 -5.89
CA ARG A 123 18.14 16.44 -6.91
C ARG A 123 17.65 16.86 -8.30
N LYS A 124 16.35 16.76 -8.58
CA LYS A 124 15.74 17.17 -9.85
C LYS A 124 15.29 18.63 -9.87
N GLY A 125 15.46 19.38 -8.78
CA GLY A 125 15.23 20.82 -8.72
C GLY A 125 14.12 21.24 -7.76
N ASP A 126 13.32 20.29 -7.24
CA ASP A 126 12.32 20.57 -6.23
C ASP A 126 12.93 20.44 -4.82
N THR A 127 13.72 21.44 -4.43
CA THR A 127 14.48 21.44 -3.17
C THR A 127 13.60 21.38 -1.92
N ALA A 128 12.35 21.84 -2.03
CA ALA A 128 11.36 21.85 -0.95
C ALA A 128 10.51 20.57 -0.91
N ALA A 129 10.70 19.62 -1.84
CA ALA A 129 9.91 18.39 -1.90
C ALA A 129 9.83 17.69 -0.54
N VAL A 130 8.60 17.37 -0.13
CA VAL A 130 8.27 16.52 1.02
C VAL A 130 7.43 15.36 0.52
N VAL A 131 7.88 14.13 0.80
CA VAL A 131 7.14 12.91 0.49
C VAL A 131 6.80 12.23 1.81
N ASP A 132 5.51 12.10 2.10
CA ASP A 132 5.03 11.45 3.31
C ASP A 132 5.28 9.93 3.25
N GLY A 133 6.12 9.43 4.16
CA GLY A 133 6.46 8.02 4.32
C GLY A 133 5.47 7.22 5.18
N THR A 134 4.37 7.81 5.61
CA THR A 134 3.37 7.15 6.45
C THR A 134 2.56 6.12 5.65
N TRP A 135 2.53 4.89 6.18
CA TRP A 135 1.79 3.74 5.65
C TRP A 135 1.35 2.85 6.84
N PRO A 136 0.17 2.19 6.81
CA PRO A 136 -0.77 2.10 5.69
C PRO A 136 -1.85 3.17 5.69
N LEU A 137 -1.91 4.04 6.71
CA LEU A 137 -2.98 5.01 6.91
C LEU A 137 -2.38 6.37 7.23
N ARG A 138 -2.86 7.42 6.56
CA ARG A 138 -2.61 8.81 6.93
C ARG A 138 -3.89 9.31 7.58
N GLU A 139 -3.85 9.60 8.86
CA GLU A 139 -5.03 10.18 9.51
C GLU A 139 -5.25 11.59 8.95
N PRO A 140 -6.50 11.95 8.62
CA PRO A 140 -6.82 13.31 8.23
C PRO A 140 -6.44 14.25 9.38
N ALA A 141 -5.74 15.35 9.08
CA ALA A 141 -5.32 16.31 10.09
C ALA A 141 -6.50 16.71 10.98
N ASP A 142 -6.28 16.78 12.29
CA ASP A 142 -7.27 17.29 13.25
C ASP A 142 -7.50 18.79 13.01
N GLU A 143 -8.23 19.15 11.95
CA GLU A 143 -8.90 20.44 11.93
C GLU A 143 -10.04 20.36 12.95
N THR A 144 -9.77 20.89 14.15
CA THR A 144 -10.80 21.37 15.07
C THR A 144 -11.75 22.25 14.29
N VAL A 145 -12.98 21.78 14.10
CA VAL A 145 -14.12 22.60 13.67
C VAL A 145 -14.61 23.44 14.85
#